data_AF-A0A950G7T6-F1
#
_entry.id   AF-A0A950G7T6-F1
#
_cell.length_a   1.000
_cell.length_b   1.000
_cell.length_c   1.000
_cell.angle_alpha   90.00
_cell.angle_beta   90.00
_cell.angle_gamma   90.00
#
_symmetry.space_group_name_H-M   'P 1'
#
loop_
_entity.id
_entity.type
_entity.pdbx_description
1 polymer ?
#
loop_
_entity_poly.entity_id
_entity_poly.type
_entity_poly.pdbx_seq_one_letter_code
_entity_poly.pdbx_strand_id
1 'polypeptide(L)'
;MGAITITPDRLARVEFTYPAHRSGVAVAFPKQTGPVAAVISYIAVIRELGALIFLTLGLLVLIGALMWVFERRRRRAANHNERGVTSLSDGIYWAAVTMTTVGYGDVTPLTPVGRFIAVIWMLGSLTLISL
;
A
#
# COMPACT_ATOMS: atom_id res chain seq x y z
N MET A 1 -25.62 25.66 32.48
CA MET A 1 -24.68 25.71 31.35
C MET A 1 -25.37 25.08 30.14
N GLY A 2 -25.97 25.91 29.27
CA GLY A 2 -26.63 25.44 28.04
C GLY A 2 -25.75 25.68 26.81
N ALA A 3 -26.07 25.05 25.68
CA ALA A 3 -25.40 25.33 24.42
C ALA A 3 -25.82 26.72 23.90
N ILE A 4 -25.00 27.74 24.15
CA ILE A 4 -25.23 29.11 23.71
C ILE A 4 -24.15 29.51 22.70
N THR A 5 -24.58 29.80 21.48
CA THR A 5 -23.69 30.27 20.41
C THR A 5 -23.30 31.73 20.65
N ILE A 6 -22.00 32.02 20.53
CA ILE A 6 -21.45 33.37 20.58
C ILE A 6 -21.75 34.05 19.25
N THR A 7 -22.54 35.12 19.27
CA THR A 7 -22.94 35.92 18.09
C THR A 7 -22.70 37.40 18.37
N PRO A 8 -22.41 38.24 17.36
CA PRO A 8 -22.12 39.67 17.55
C PRO A 8 -23.22 40.42 18.31
N ASP A 9 -24.49 40.15 17.98
CA ASP A 9 -25.64 40.78 18.62
C ASP A 9 -25.80 40.42 20.10
N ARG A 10 -25.33 39.21 20.50
CA ARG A 10 -25.34 38.76 21.90
C ARG A 10 -24.14 39.28 22.67
N LEU A 11 -22.99 39.44 22.00
CA LEU A 11 -21.79 40.03 22.58
C LEU A 11 -22.02 41.49 23.02
N ALA A 12 -22.91 42.20 22.33
CA ALA A 12 -23.30 43.57 22.67
C ALA A 12 -24.19 43.69 23.92
N ARG A 13 -24.74 42.56 24.42
CA ARG A 13 -25.68 42.54 25.57
C ARG A 13 -25.15 41.76 26.76
N VAL A 14 -24.19 40.85 26.54
CA VAL A 14 -23.67 39.93 27.58
C VAL A 14 -22.19 39.62 27.28
N GLU A 15 -21.36 39.60 28.32
CA GLU A 15 -19.97 39.13 28.23
C GLU A 15 -19.89 37.60 28.26
N PHE A 16 -19.09 37.02 27.35
CA PHE A 16 -18.88 35.58 27.25
C PHE A 16 -17.45 35.21 27.66
N THR A 17 -17.31 34.08 28.36
CA THR A 17 -16.01 33.44 28.62
C THR A 17 -15.47 32.74 27.35
N TYR A 18 -14.19 32.36 27.38
CA TYR A 18 -13.57 31.55 26.33
C TYR A 18 -14.38 30.27 26.02
N PRO A 19 -14.61 29.95 24.74
CA PRO A 19 -15.45 28.83 24.34
C PRO A 19 -14.84 27.48 24.76
N ALA A 20 -15.59 26.70 25.53
CA ALA A 20 -15.23 25.33 25.90
C ALA A 20 -15.40 24.33 24.74
N HIS A 21 -16.31 24.61 23.80
CA HIS A 21 -16.57 23.79 22.63
C HIS A 21 -16.77 24.65 21.38
N ARG A 22 -16.13 24.25 20.27
CA ARG A 22 -16.36 24.85 18.94
C ARG A 22 -17.39 24.01 18.20
N SER A 23 -18.60 24.52 18.06
CA SER A 23 -19.64 23.94 17.19
C SER A 23 -19.69 24.67 15.85
N GLY A 24 -19.97 23.93 14.79
CA GLY A 24 -20.22 24.45 13.45
C GLY A 24 -21.55 23.96 12.92
N VAL A 25 -22.03 24.58 11.83
CA VAL A 25 -23.21 24.10 11.12
C VAL A 25 -22.77 22.97 10.19
N ALA A 26 -23.32 21.76 10.41
CA ALA A 26 -23.12 20.62 9.52
C ALA A 26 -24.44 20.31 8.80
N VAL A 27 -24.36 20.09 7.48
CA VAL A 27 -25.51 19.61 6.69
C VAL A 27 -25.52 18.10 6.74
N ALA A 28 -26.61 17.51 7.25
CA ALA A 28 -26.79 16.07 7.25
C ALA A 28 -27.36 15.62 5.90
N PHE A 29 -26.66 14.72 5.21
CA PHE A 29 -27.18 14.05 4.03
C PHE A 29 -27.77 12.70 4.44
N PRO A 30 -28.95 12.31 3.91
CA PRO A 30 -29.47 10.97 4.14
C PRO A 30 -28.49 9.93 3.59
N LYS A 31 -28.08 8.99 4.45
CA LYS A 31 -27.20 7.88 4.07
C LYS A 31 -27.96 7.03 3.04
N GLN A 32 -27.53 7.03 1.77
CA GLN A 32 -28.11 6.17 0.74
C GLN A 32 -27.77 4.70 1.03
N THR A 33 -28.56 4.04 1.88
CA THR A 33 -28.41 2.64 2.28
C THR A 33 -29.46 1.74 1.63
N GLY A 34 -29.74 1.93 0.35
CA GLY A 34 -30.57 0.98 -0.41
C GLY A 34 -29.78 -0.32 -0.66
N PRO A 35 -30.41 -1.51 -0.63
CA PRO A 35 -29.74 -2.78 -0.97
C PRO A 35 -29.03 -2.71 -2.34
N VAL A 36 -29.65 -2.03 -3.31
CA VAL A 36 -29.10 -1.84 -4.66
C VAL A 36 -27.82 -0.98 -4.65
N ALA A 37 -27.78 0.09 -3.87
CA ALA A 37 -26.60 0.94 -3.74
C ALA A 37 -25.43 0.19 -3.08
N ALA A 38 -25.73 -0.70 -2.14
CA ALA A 38 -24.74 -1.57 -1.51
C ALA A 38 -24.16 -2.59 -2.51
N VAL A 39 -25.00 -3.20 -3.35
CA VAL A 39 -24.56 -4.15 -4.39
C VAL A 39 -23.68 -3.45 -5.44
N ILE A 40 -24.07 -2.26 -5.91
CA ILE A 40 -23.25 -1.49 -6.88
C ILE A 40 -21.88 -1.15 -6.28
N SER A 41 -21.86 -0.70 -5.01
CA SER A 41 -20.62 -0.39 -4.30
C SER A 41 -19.74 -1.63 -4.13
N TYR A 42 -20.33 -2.79 -3.82
CA TYR A 42 -19.60 -4.05 -3.68
C TYR A 42 -18.97 -4.51 -5.00
N ILE A 43 -19.70 -4.43 -6.11
CA ILE A 43 -19.18 -4.79 -7.45
C ILE A 43 -18.04 -3.86 -7.85
N ALA A 44 -18.16 -2.55 -7.58
CA ALA A 44 -17.10 -1.60 -7.82
C ALA A 44 -15.84 -1.97 -7.04
N VAL A 45 -15.97 -2.29 -5.74
CA VAL A 45 -14.84 -2.74 -4.90
C VAL A 45 -14.18 -4.01 -5.43
N ILE A 46 -14.96 -5.03 -5.81
CA ILE A 46 -14.40 -6.27 -6.38
C ILE A 46 -13.57 -5.99 -7.63
N ARG A 47 -14.05 -5.11 -8.52
CA ARG A 47 -13.35 -4.76 -9.74
C ARG A 47 -12.00 -4.09 -9.45
N GLU A 48 -11.97 -3.14 -8.53
CA GLU A 48 -10.73 -2.45 -8.14
C GLU A 48 -9.74 -3.40 -7.47
N LEU A 49 -10.20 -4.22 -6.51
CA LEU A 49 -9.36 -5.23 -5.87
C LEU A 49 -8.82 -6.26 -6.87
N GLY A 50 -9.66 -6.71 -7.81
CA GLY A 50 -9.26 -7.63 -8.85
C GLY A 50 -8.16 -7.05 -9.76
N ALA A 51 -8.28 -5.78 -10.13
CA ALA A 51 -7.25 -5.09 -10.92
C ALA A 51 -5.92 -4.97 -10.15
N LEU A 52 -5.97 -4.66 -8.86
CA LEU A 52 -4.78 -4.55 -8.00
C LEU A 52 -4.07 -5.90 -7.81
N ILE A 53 -4.83 -6.99 -7.63
CA ILE A 53 -4.29 -8.35 -7.56
C ILE A 53 -3.62 -8.73 -8.88
N PHE A 54 -4.28 -8.47 -10.01
CA PHE A 54 -3.72 -8.78 -11.33
C PHE A 54 -2.43 -8.00 -11.60
N LEU A 55 -2.42 -6.69 -11.28
CA LEU A 55 -1.22 -5.84 -11.40
C LEU A 55 -0.09 -6.35 -10.50
N THR A 56 -0.39 -6.76 -9.27
CA THR A 56 0.57 -7.33 -8.33
C THR A 56 1.19 -8.61 -8.88
N LEU A 57 0.37 -9.55 -9.40
CA LEU A 57 0.87 -10.78 -10.00
C LEU A 57 1.76 -10.50 -11.23
N GLY A 58 1.36 -9.57 -12.08
CA GLY A 58 2.18 -9.14 -13.22
C GLY A 58 3.53 -8.56 -12.79
N LEU A 59 3.54 -7.75 -11.73
CA LEU A 59 4.74 -7.13 -11.19
C LEU A 59 5.69 -8.16 -10.54
N LEU A 60 5.15 -9.16 -9.84
CA LEU A 60 5.93 -10.28 -9.31
C LEU A 60 6.66 -11.06 -10.41
N VAL A 61 5.96 -11.34 -11.52
CA VAL A 61 6.55 -11.99 -12.69
C VAL A 61 7.62 -11.11 -13.33
N LEU A 62 7.35 -9.80 -13.47
CA LEU A 62 8.30 -8.84 -14.05
C LEU A 62 9.59 -8.75 -13.22
N ILE A 63 9.47 -8.55 -11.91
CA ILE A 63 10.62 -8.43 -11.01
C ILE A 63 11.37 -9.75 -10.92
N GLY A 64 10.65 -10.88 -10.83
CA GLY A 64 11.28 -12.21 -10.85
C GLY A 64 12.06 -12.48 -12.14
N ALA A 65 11.53 -12.06 -13.30
CA ALA A 65 12.21 -12.16 -14.58
C ALA A 65 13.44 -11.25 -14.67
N LEU A 66 13.34 -10.00 -14.20
CA LEU A 66 14.49 -9.07 -14.13
C LEU A 66 15.59 -9.67 -13.26
N MET A 67 15.26 -10.14 -12.06
CA MET A 67 16.19 -10.78 -11.15
C MET A 67 16.87 -11.99 -11.79
N TRP A 68 16.10 -12.86 -12.44
CA TRP A 68 16.65 -14.00 -13.17
C TRP A 68 17.61 -13.57 -14.29
N VAL A 69 17.28 -12.56 -15.08
CA VAL A 69 18.14 -12.08 -16.19
C VAL A 69 19.44 -11.45 -15.69
N PHE A 70 19.38 -10.64 -14.63
CA PHE A 70 20.55 -9.94 -14.10
C PHE A 70 21.46 -10.85 -13.28
N GLU A 71 20.90 -11.78 -12.48
CA GLU A 71 21.68 -12.78 -11.75
C GLU A 71 22.30 -13.82 -12.68
N ARG A 72 21.61 -14.22 -13.75
CA ARG A 72 22.13 -15.21 -14.71
C ARG A 72 23.42 -14.77 -15.38
N ARG A 73 23.65 -13.47 -15.56
CA ARG A 73 24.83 -12.95 -16.29
C ARG A 73 26.13 -12.95 -15.49
N ARG A 74 26.11 -13.09 -14.15
CA ARG A 74 27.30 -12.91 -13.30
C ARG A 74 27.55 -14.06 -12.30
N ARG A 75 27.31 -15.31 -12.73
CA ARG A 75 27.50 -16.55 -11.94
C ARG A 75 28.94 -16.90 -11.52
N ARG A 76 29.93 -16.01 -11.61
CA ARG A 76 31.36 -16.34 -11.39
C ARG A 76 31.91 -16.05 -9.99
N ALA A 77 31.11 -15.54 -9.06
CA ALA A 77 31.61 -15.10 -7.75
C ALA A 77 30.72 -15.48 -6.54
N ALA A 78 29.88 -16.53 -6.67
CA ALA A 78 29.08 -16.98 -5.54
C ALA A 78 29.90 -17.89 -4.61
N ASN A 79 30.04 -17.49 -3.35
CA ASN A 79 30.59 -18.32 -2.29
C ASN A 79 29.67 -19.51 -2.03
N HIS A 80 30.23 -20.64 -1.56
CA HIS A 80 29.55 -21.93 -1.40
C HIS A 80 28.29 -21.93 -0.51
N ASN A 81 27.99 -20.84 0.21
CA ASN A 81 26.93 -20.77 1.21
C ASN A 81 25.76 -19.83 0.84
N GLU A 82 25.84 -19.10 -0.28
CA GLU A 82 24.81 -18.14 -0.70
C GLU A 82 24.13 -18.60 -1.99
N ARG A 83 22.83 -18.95 -1.90
CA ARG A 83 22.05 -19.39 -3.06
C ARG A 83 21.43 -18.18 -3.76
N GLY A 84 21.98 -17.81 -4.91
CA GLY A 84 21.42 -16.76 -5.78
C GLY A 84 20.19 -17.22 -6.55
N VAL A 85 19.53 -16.29 -7.27
CA VAL A 85 18.39 -16.60 -8.14
C VAL A 85 18.84 -17.44 -9.35
N THR A 86 18.48 -18.73 -9.40
CA THR A 86 18.94 -19.65 -10.45
C THR A 86 17.94 -19.87 -11.58
N SER A 87 16.66 -19.80 -11.25
CA SER A 87 15.53 -20.01 -12.16
C SER A 87 14.54 -18.83 -12.12
N LEU A 88 13.61 -18.77 -13.09
CA LEU A 88 12.55 -17.76 -13.08
C LEU A 88 11.64 -17.92 -11.85
N SER A 89 11.33 -19.17 -11.48
CA SER A 89 10.53 -19.46 -10.28
C SER A 89 11.21 -18.98 -9.01
N ASP A 90 12.54 -19.10 -8.89
CA ASP A 90 13.27 -18.57 -7.73
C ASP A 90 13.16 -17.04 -7.65
N GLY A 91 13.17 -16.36 -8.80
CA GLY A 91 13.05 -14.90 -8.87
C GLY A 91 11.66 -14.43 -8.46
N ILE A 92 10.61 -15.11 -8.93
CA ILE A 92 9.22 -14.82 -8.57
C ILE A 92 9.00 -15.11 -7.08
N TYR A 93 9.50 -16.24 -6.59
CA TYR A 93 9.45 -16.60 -5.17
C TYR A 93 10.14 -15.55 -4.30
N TRP A 94 11.36 -15.14 -4.66
CA TRP A 94 12.08 -14.08 -3.95
C TRP A 94 11.30 -12.76 -3.93
N ALA A 95 10.74 -12.34 -5.07
CA ALA A 95 9.93 -11.13 -5.15
C ALA A 95 8.69 -11.22 -4.25
N ALA A 96 8.02 -12.37 -4.23
CA ALA A 96 6.83 -12.60 -3.40
C ALA A 96 7.15 -12.59 -1.91
N VAL A 97 8.16 -13.34 -1.47
CA VAL A 97 8.61 -13.41 -0.06
C VAL A 97 9.10 -12.05 0.45
N THR A 98 9.71 -11.25 -0.44
CA THR A 98 10.13 -9.87 -0.10
C THR A 98 8.93 -8.94 0.03
N MET A 99 7.97 -9.00 -0.92
CA MET A 99 6.75 -8.19 -0.87
C MET A 99 5.91 -8.51 0.37
N THR A 100 5.75 -9.79 0.71
CA THR A 100 5.02 -10.21 1.91
C THR A 100 5.79 -9.97 3.21
N THR A 101 7.00 -9.41 3.13
CA THR A 101 7.90 -9.12 4.27
C THR A 101 8.32 -10.36 5.08
N VAL A 102 8.07 -11.57 4.56
CA VAL A 102 8.43 -12.84 5.22
C VAL A 102 9.95 -13.02 5.26
N GLY A 103 10.63 -12.73 4.15
CA GLY A 103 12.10 -12.64 4.11
C GLY A 103 12.87 -13.88 4.57
N TYR A 104 12.58 -15.08 4.04
CA TYR A 104 13.27 -16.33 4.42
C TYR A 104 14.81 -16.30 4.27
N GLY A 105 15.34 -15.49 3.35
CA GLY A 105 16.78 -15.33 3.15
C GLY A 105 17.47 -16.52 2.49
N ASP A 106 16.70 -17.51 2.02
CA ASP A 106 17.16 -18.72 1.33
C ASP A 106 17.59 -18.45 -0.12
N VAL A 107 16.98 -17.45 -0.77
CA VAL A 107 17.36 -16.94 -2.08
C VAL A 107 17.61 -15.44 -1.97
N THR A 108 18.75 -14.94 -2.46
CA THR A 108 19.07 -13.50 -2.41
C THR A 108 19.80 -13.00 -3.67
N PRO A 109 19.64 -11.72 -4.04
CA PRO A 109 20.46 -11.09 -5.08
C PRO A 109 21.92 -10.95 -4.65
N LEU A 110 22.81 -11.52 -5.45
CA LEU A 110 24.25 -11.50 -5.24
C LEU A 110 24.92 -10.39 -6.06
N THR A 111 24.36 -10.08 -7.23
CA THR A 111 24.87 -9.07 -8.15
C THR A 111 24.59 -7.65 -7.64
N PRO A 112 25.52 -6.68 -7.84
CA PRO A 112 25.27 -5.29 -7.48
C PRO A 112 24.02 -4.70 -8.16
N VAL A 113 23.76 -5.08 -9.41
CA VAL A 113 22.57 -4.67 -10.15
C VAL A 113 21.31 -5.32 -9.59
N GLY A 114 21.34 -6.62 -9.27
CA GLY A 114 20.23 -7.31 -8.62
C GLY A 114 19.88 -6.70 -7.26
N ARG A 115 20.89 -6.29 -6.48
CA ARG A 115 20.70 -5.57 -5.20
C ARG A 115 20.06 -4.20 -5.40
N PHE A 116 20.45 -3.46 -6.43
CA PHE A 116 19.80 -2.19 -6.77
C PHE A 116 18.32 -2.38 -7.14
N ILE A 117 18.01 -3.37 -7.98
CA ILE A 117 16.63 -3.74 -8.33
C ILE A 117 15.86 -4.14 -7.06
N ALA A 118 16.50 -4.85 -6.15
CA ALA A 118 15.87 -5.28 -4.92
C ALA A 118 15.47 -4.11 -4.01
N VAL A 119 16.30 -3.07 -3.91
CA VAL A 119 15.96 -1.86 -3.15
C VAL A 119 14.74 -1.15 -3.75
N ILE A 120 14.70 -1.00 -5.09
CA ILE A 120 13.55 -0.42 -5.79
C ILE A 120 12.30 -1.27 -5.53
N TRP A 121 12.43 -2.59 -5.61
CA TRP A 121 11.33 -3.52 -5.35
C TRP A 121 10.78 -3.38 -3.95
N MET A 122 11.63 -3.36 -2.92
CA MET A 122 11.21 -3.22 -1.52
C MET A 122 10.42 -1.93 -1.27
N LEU A 123 10.89 -0.80 -1.81
CA LEU A 123 10.18 0.47 -1.69
C LEU A 123 8.85 0.44 -2.48
N GLY A 124 8.87 -0.07 -3.70
CA GLY A 124 7.68 -0.21 -4.54
C GLY A 124 6.62 -1.11 -3.92
N SER A 125 7.01 -2.26 -3.36
CA SER A 125 6.08 -3.21 -2.74
C SER A 125 5.40 -2.62 -1.51
N LEU A 126 6.10 -1.80 -0.71
CA LEU A 126 5.48 -1.11 0.43
C LEU A 126 4.39 -0.14 -0.01
N THR A 127 4.63 0.61 -1.10
CA THR A 127 3.61 1.51 -1.64
C THR A 127 2.41 0.76 -2.21
N LEU A 128 2.64 -0.40 -2.82
CA LEU A 128 1.58 -1.23 -3.41
C LEU A 128 0.68 -1.86 -2.36
N ILE A 129 1.23 -2.27 -1.21
CA ILE A 129 0.44 -2.84 -0.09
C ILE A 129 -0.41 -1.77 0.59
N SER A 130 0.05 -0.52 0.60
CA SER A 130 -0.66 0.60 1.21
C SER A 130 -1.80 1.16 0.33
N LEU A 131 -1.84 0.81 -0.96
CA LEU A 131 -2.82 1.29 -1.94
C LEU A 131 -4.08 0.42 -1.94
#